data_AF-W1YR32-F1
#
_entry.id   AF-W1YR32-F1
#
_cell.length_a   1.000
_cell.length_b   1.000
_cell.length_c   1.000
_cell.angle_alpha   90.00
_cell.angle_beta   90.00
_cell.angle_gamma   90.00
#
_symmetry.space_group_name_H-M   'P 1'
#
loop_
_entity.id
_entity.type
_entity.pdbx_description
1 polymer ?
#
loop_
_entity_poly.entity_id
_entity_poly.type
_entity_poly.pdbx_seq_one_letter_code
_entity_poly.pdbx_strand_id
1 'polypeptide(L)'
;MNWIEPKRLAPGLTIGIMAPASASDEDLHRIEEICNLRGYKVLFGESAHRKSLYGGTPEEQAREFQYMMTTAPCDAVLALRGGYGTMRYLDLLDYKAIRKHGKAFIGYSD
;
A
#
# COMPACT_ATOMS: atom_id res chain seq x y z
N MET A 1 -16.54 15.02 -12.24
CA MET A 1 -15.31 14.19 -12.18
C MET A 1 -15.70 12.75 -12.45
N ASN A 2 -14.91 12.01 -13.24
CA ASN A 2 -15.17 10.61 -13.53
C ASN A 2 -14.46 9.74 -12.48
N TRP A 3 -15.09 9.54 -11.33
CA TRP A 3 -14.56 8.68 -10.27
C TRP A 3 -14.69 7.21 -10.66
N ILE A 4 -13.69 6.40 -10.30
CA ILE A 4 -13.73 4.94 -10.44
C ILE A 4 -13.92 4.39 -9.03
N GLU A 5 -15.03 3.70 -8.80
CA GLU A 5 -15.27 3.03 -7.52
C GLU A 5 -14.49 1.71 -7.52
N PRO A 6 -13.58 1.50 -6.55
CA PRO A 6 -12.85 0.24 -6.46
C PRO A 6 -13.76 -0.90 -6.04
N LYS A 7 -13.33 -2.14 -6.31
CA LYS A 7 -14.04 -3.34 -5.86
C LYS A 7 -14.20 -3.33 -4.33
N ARG A 8 -15.42 -3.62 -3.87
CA ARG A 8 -15.72 -3.76 -2.43
C ARG A 8 -14.87 -4.88 -1.81
N LEU A 9 -14.26 -4.59 -0.66
CA LEU A 9 -13.55 -5.59 0.13
C LEU A 9 -14.51 -6.65 0.69
N ALA A 10 -14.05 -7.91 0.67
CA ALA A 10 -14.77 -9.06 1.19
C ALA A 10 -13.77 -10.13 1.71
N PRO A 11 -14.18 -11.01 2.63
CA PRO A 11 -13.35 -12.15 3.04
C PRO A 11 -12.89 -12.99 1.83
N GLY A 12 -11.67 -13.51 1.89
CA GLY A 12 -10.99 -14.26 0.85
C GLY A 12 -10.04 -13.42 -0.01
N LEU A 13 -10.17 -12.10 0.01
CA LEU A 13 -9.31 -11.17 -0.73
C LEU A 13 -7.94 -10.96 -0.05
N THR A 14 -6.97 -10.48 -0.82
CA THR A 14 -5.60 -10.19 -0.35
C THR A 14 -5.37 -8.68 -0.21
N ILE A 15 -4.93 -8.24 0.97
CA ILE A 15 -4.57 -6.85 1.26
C ILE A 15 -3.06 -6.72 1.12
N GLY A 16 -2.61 -5.87 0.19
CA GLY A 16 -1.22 -5.42 0.12
C GLY A 16 -0.96 -4.38 1.20
N ILE A 17 0.15 -4.47 1.92
CA ILE A 17 0.51 -3.52 2.98
C ILE A 17 1.90 -2.97 2.70
N MET A 18 2.02 -1.64 2.62
CA MET A 18 3.28 -0.94 2.35
C MET A 18 3.44 0.28 3.26
N ALA A 19 4.66 0.75 3.45
CA ALA A 19 4.99 2.03 4.08
C ALA A 19 5.26 3.10 3.01
N PRO A 20 4.23 3.81 2.50
CA PRO A 20 4.38 4.78 1.42
C PRO A 20 5.05 6.09 1.88
N ALA A 21 5.07 6.37 3.17
CA ALA A 21 5.61 7.60 3.77
C ALA A 21 6.79 7.27 4.69
N SER A 22 6.61 7.41 6.00
CA SER A 22 7.59 7.06 7.02
C SER A 22 7.71 5.54 7.19
N ALA A 23 8.90 5.09 7.61
CA ALA A 23 9.05 3.71 8.06
C ALA A 23 8.22 3.44 9.32
N SER A 24 8.09 2.17 9.70
CA SER A 24 7.18 1.77 10.77
C SER A 24 7.80 0.74 11.72
N ASP A 25 7.45 0.87 13.00
CA ASP A 25 7.73 -0.11 14.05
C ASP A 25 6.50 -0.92 14.47
N GLU A 26 5.42 -0.83 13.69
CA GLU A 26 4.23 -1.65 13.89
C GLU A 26 4.56 -3.14 13.80
N ASP A 27 3.86 -3.95 14.60
CA ASP A 27 4.02 -5.39 14.63
C ASP A 27 3.31 -6.04 13.43
N LEU A 28 4.08 -6.40 12.41
CA LEU A 28 3.56 -7.00 11.18
C LEU A 28 2.85 -8.34 11.42
N HIS A 29 3.32 -9.15 12.39
CA HIS A 29 2.67 -10.41 12.73
C HIS A 29 1.30 -10.15 13.33
N ARG A 30 1.19 -9.16 14.23
CA ARG A 30 -0.10 -8.77 14.80
C ARG A 30 -1.06 -8.22 13.74
N ILE A 31 -0.57 -7.45 12.79
CA ILE A 31 -1.37 -6.95 11.65
C ILE A 31 -1.89 -8.11 10.80
N GLU A 32 -1.03 -9.07 10.46
CA GLU A 32 -1.40 -10.26 9.71
C GLU A 32 -2.47 -11.09 10.44
N GLU A 33 -2.30 -11.31 11.75
CA GLU A 33 -3.27 -12.01 12.59
C GLU A 33 -4.65 -11.33 12.54
N ILE A 34 -4.70 -9.99 12.69
CA ILE A 34 -5.96 -9.23 12.62
C ILE A 34 -6.62 -9.38 11.24
N CYS A 35 -5.84 -9.31 10.16
CA CYS A 35 -6.37 -9.48 8.81
C CYS A 35 -6.93 -10.89 8.59
N ASN A 36 -6.18 -11.92 9.00
CA ASN A 36 -6.58 -13.32 8.91
C ASN A 36 -7.85 -13.60 9.72
N LEU A 37 -7.98 -13.05 10.93
CA LEU A 37 -9.20 -13.15 11.75
C LEU A 37 -10.43 -12.53 11.08
N ARG A 38 -10.23 -11.55 10.19
CA ARG A 38 -11.29 -10.93 9.38
C ARG A 38 -11.48 -11.62 8.02
N GLY A 39 -10.75 -12.70 7.76
CA GLY A 39 -10.83 -13.51 6.55
C GLY A 39 -10.05 -12.97 5.37
N TYR A 40 -9.12 -12.02 5.57
CA TYR A 40 -8.24 -11.51 4.50
C TYR A 40 -6.89 -12.21 4.54
N LYS A 41 -6.24 -12.30 3.38
CA LYS A 41 -4.81 -12.63 3.27
C LYS A 41 -3.99 -11.34 3.24
N VAL A 42 -2.71 -11.42 3.56
CA VAL A 42 -1.81 -10.26 3.56
C VAL A 42 -0.64 -10.48 2.61
N LEU A 43 -0.24 -9.41 1.92
CA LEU A 43 1.00 -9.30 1.14
C LEU A 43 1.76 -8.08 1.64
N PHE A 44 2.86 -8.28 2.36
CA PHE A 44 3.72 -7.16 2.76
C PHE A 44 4.66 -6.75 1.63
N GLY A 45 4.81 -5.45 1.42
CA GLY A 45 5.86 -4.87 0.59
C GLY A 45 7.18 -4.77 1.35
N GLU A 46 8.29 -4.62 0.62
CA GLU A 46 9.63 -4.47 1.20
C GLU A 46 9.71 -3.24 2.13
N SER A 47 8.99 -2.17 1.78
CA SER A 47 8.92 -0.95 2.60
C SER A 47 8.39 -1.20 4.02
N ALA A 48 7.53 -2.21 4.22
CA ALA A 48 6.96 -2.54 5.53
C ALA A 48 8.01 -3.03 6.53
N HIS A 49 9.16 -3.53 6.03
CA HIS A 49 10.24 -4.07 6.85
C HIS A 49 11.37 -3.05 7.11
N ARG A 50 11.28 -1.84 6.55
CA ARG A 50 12.32 -0.82 6.73
C ARG A 50 12.26 -0.20 8.12
N LYS A 51 13.43 0.21 8.62
CA LYS A 51 13.65 0.81 9.96
C LYS A 51 14.38 2.16 9.90
N SER A 52 14.32 2.84 8.76
CA SER A 52 14.93 4.16 8.54
C SER A 52 13.90 5.27 8.76
N LEU A 53 14.17 6.50 8.28
CA LEU A 53 13.19 7.60 8.37
C LEU A 53 11.95 7.38 7.47
N TYR A 54 12.14 6.71 6.34
CA TYR A 54 11.13 6.51 5.29
C TYR A 54 10.99 5.03 4.94
N GLY A 55 9.88 4.64 4.30
CA GLY A 55 9.71 3.28 3.77
C GLY A 55 10.69 2.91 2.63
N GLY A 56 11.56 3.81 2.20
CA GLY A 56 12.61 3.59 1.21
C GLY A 56 13.15 4.89 0.64
N THR A 57 13.96 4.81 -0.40
CA THR A 57 14.22 5.98 -1.27
C THR A 57 12.96 6.34 -2.06
N PRO A 58 12.86 7.56 -2.62
CA PRO A 58 11.73 7.95 -3.48
C PRO A 58 11.49 6.96 -4.63
N GLU A 59 12.55 6.45 -5.25
CA GLU A 59 12.49 5.50 -6.37
C GLU A 59 12.02 4.11 -5.91
N GLU A 60 12.48 3.65 -4.74
CA GLU A 60 12.02 2.40 -4.16
C GLU A 60 10.52 2.47 -3.81
N GLN A 61 10.10 3.57 -3.17
CA GLN A 61 8.70 3.79 -2.78
C GLN A 61 7.79 3.96 -4.00
N ALA A 62 8.21 4.70 -5.04
CA ALA A 62 7.47 4.81 -6.30
C ALA A 62 7.29 3.45 -6.97
N ARG A 63 8.37 2.66 -7.08
CA ARG A 63 8.33 1.34 -7.71
C ARG A 63 7.40 0.40 -6.95
N GLU A 64 7.48 0.40 -5.62
CA GLU A 64 6.61 -0.44 -4.79
C GLU A 64 5.15 0.02 -4.86
N PHE A 65 4.88 1.33 -4.77
CA PHE A 65 3.54 1.89 -4.90
C PHE A 65 2.92 1.53 -6.25
N GLN A 66 3.69 1.74 -7.34
CA GLN A 66 3.27 1.39 -8.69
C GLN A 66 2.93 -0.10 -8.79
N TYR A 67 3.78 -0.98 -8.29
CA TYR A 67 3.56 -2.42 -8.28
C TYR A 67 2.30 -2.82 -7.49
N MET A 68 2.19 -2.36 -6.24
CA MET A 68 1.05 -2.64 -5.35
C MET A 68 -0.28 -2.20 -5.97
N MET A 69 -0.31 -0.99 -6.55
CA MET A 69 -1.50 -0.41 -7.16
C MET A 69 -1.81 -0.95 -8.57
N THR A 70 -0.96 -1.81 -9.13
CA THR A 70 -1.17 -2.41 -10.47
C THR A 70 -1.13 -3.92 -10.44
N THR A 71 0.05 -4.52 -10.62
CA THR A 71 0.23 -5.93 -10.95
C THR A 71 0.49 -6.83 -9.74
N ALA A 72 0.68 -6.27 -8.54
CA ALA A 72 0.80 -7.07 -7.33
C ALA A 72 -0.43 -7.97 -7.13
N PRO A 73 -0.27 -9.21 -6.62
CA PRO A 73 -1.36 -10.15 -6.39
C PRO A 73 -2.16 -9.80 -5.12
N CYS A 74 -2.61 -8.55 -5.03
CA CYS A 74 -3.48 -8.02 -3.99
C CYS A 74 -4.70 -7.31 -4.61
N ASP A 75 -5.81 -7.32 -3.89
CA ASP A 75 -7.07 -6.71 -4.31
C ASP A 75 -7.19 -5.25 -3.87
N ALA A 76 -6.48 -4.88 -2.79
CA ALA A 76 -6.40 -3.52 -2.26
C ALA A 76 -5.05 -3.29 -1.59
N VAL A 77 -4.72 -2.02 -1.35
CA VAL A 77 -3.47 -1.62 -0.71
C VAL A 77 -3.79 -0.76 0.52
N LEU A 78 -3.13 -1.06 1.63
CA LEU A 78 -3.24 -0.34 2.89
C LEU A 78 -1.87 0.27 3.24
N ALA A 79 -1.88 1.57 3.55
CA ALA A 79 -0.72 2.27 4.09
C ALA A 79 -0.49 1.82 5.54
N LEU A 80 0.67 1.23 5.80
CA LEU A 80 1.08 0.69 7.10
C LEU A 80 1.10 1.77 8.18
N ARG A 81 1.57 2.97 7.81
CA ARG A 81 1.75 4.11 8.70
C ARG A 81 1.71 5.38 7.87
N GLY A 82 1.24 6.46 8.49
CA GLY A 82 1.38 7.79 7.92
C GLY A 82 2.81 8.36 8.08
N GLY A 83 2.97 9.67 7.90
CA GLY A 83 4.14 10.39 8.41
C GLY A 83 4.52 11.58 7.56
N TYR A 84 5.69 11.49 6.91
CA TYR A 84 6.10 12.41 5.87
C TYR A 84 6.93 11.68 4.82
N GLY A 85 6.71 11.98 3.55
CA GLY A 85 7.57 11.53 2.44
C GLY A 85 6.85 11.13 1.16
N THR A 86 5.52 10.99 1.12
CA THR A 86 4.83 10.53 -0.10
C THR A 86 5.03 11.49 -1.28
N MET A 87 5.02 12.79 -1.01
CA MET A 87 5.22 13.87 -1.99
C MET A 87 6.57 13.80 -2.72
N ARG A 88 7.54 13.04 -2.21
CA ARG A 88 8.90 12.95 -2.78
C ARG A 88 8.95 12.16 -4.09
N TYR A 89 7.90 11.40 -4.41
CA TYR A 89 7.92 10.48 -5.56
C TYR A 89 6.65 10.48 -6.41
N LEU A 90 5.72 11.42 -6.19
CA LEU A 90 4.47 11.50 -6.94
C LEU A 90 4.70 11.62 -8.46
N ASP A 91 5.71 12.41 -8.87
CA ASP A 91 6.07 12.62 -10.27
C ASP A 91 6.65 11.37 -10.97
N LEU A 92 6.95 10.31 -10.21
CA LEU A 92 7.48 9.04 -10.73
C LEU A 92 6.37 8.01 -11.03
N LEU A 93 5.11 8.30 -10.68
CA LEU A 93 4.01 7.35 -10.81
C LEU A 93 3.34 7.40 -12.19
N ASP A 94 3.06 6.23 -12.76
CA ASP A 94 2.17 6.09 -13.92
C ASP A 94 0.71 6.05 -13.44
N TYR A 95 0.13 7.25 -13.33
CA TYR A 95 -1.27 7.42 -12.96
C TYR A 95 -2.26 6.82 -13.98
N LYS A 96 -1.89 6.68 -15.26
CA LYS A 96 -2.76 6.03 -16.26
C LYS A 96 -2.85 4.54 -15.97
N ALA A 97 -1.73 3.90 -15.64
CA ALA A 97 -1.69 2.50 -15.25
C ALA A 97 -2.43 2.26 -13.92
N ILE A 98 -2.23 3.11 -12.91
CA ILE A 98 -2.95 3.03 -11.62
C ILE A 98 -4.46 3.13 -11.86
N ARG A 99 -4.89 4.13 -12.64
CA ARG A 99 -6.29 4.34 -12.98
C ARG A 99 -6.90 3.13 -13.71
N LYS A 100 -6.16 2.47 -14.59
CA LYS A 100 -6.62 1.28 -15.33
C LYS A 100 -6.90 0.10 -14.38
N HIS A 101 -6.11 -0.08 -13.32
CA HIS A 101 -6.28 -1.19 -12.37
C HIS A 101 -7.36 -0.90 -11.32
N GLY A 102 -7.53 0.36 -10.92
CA GLY A 102 -8.67 0.78 -10.09
C GLY A 102 -8.73 0.09 -8.71
N LYS A 103 -7.58 -0.26 -8.13
CA LYS A 103 -7.52 -0.84 -6.78
C LYS A 103 -7.86 0.20 -5.71
N ALA A 104 -8.41 -0.25 -4.59
CA ALA A 104 -8.55 0.60 -3.41
C ALA A 104 -7.18 0.87 -2.78
N PHE A 105 -6.91 2.13 -2.44
CA PHE A 105 -5.80 2.53 -1.58
C PHE A 105 -6.39 3.13 -0.29
N ILE A 106 -6.00 2.59 0.86
CA ILE A 106 -6.55 2.96 2.17
C ILE A 106 -5.43 3.46 3.07
N GLY A 107 -5.61 4.64 3.66
CA GLY A 107 -4.68 5.26 4.60
C GLY A 107 -5.23 6.56 5.17
N TYR A 108 -4.60 7.05 6.22
CA TYR A 108 -4.88 8.36 6.81
C TYR A 108 -3.56 8.99 7.27
N SER A 109 -3.51 10.33 7.26
CA SER A 109 -2.26 11.12 7.27
C SER A 109 -1.49 10.94 5.94
N ASP A 110 -0.25 11.41 5.87
CA ASP A 110 0.63 11.25 4.71
C ASP A 110 0.96 9.79 4.40
#